data_AF-A0A832TH53-F1
#
_entry.id   AF-A0A832TH53-F1
#
_cell.length_a   1.000
_cell.length_b   1.000
_cell.length_c   1.000
_cell.angle_alpha   90.00
_cell.angle_beta   90.00
_cell.angle_gamma   90.00
#
_symmetry.space_group_name_H-M   'P 1'
#
loop_
_entity.id
_entity.type
_entity.pdbx_description
1 polymer ?
#
loop_
_entity_poly.entity_id
_entity_poly.type
_entity_poly.pdbx_seq_one_letter_code
_entity_poly.pdbx_strand_id
1 'polypeptide(L)'
;LDPASGRWIEDKLPIYDFETLDDFERLKIFEKPLLAALSRKSFIGDVLGKPANERLYGSLAAAAIAVYKGAHIIRTHDVPETSDVVKLSGALRSRTSVVKEGRYEVSVLEVKTPQDAGIAMRNIGATKTGSEVMQEKSIHLVLKIKNLTTTEALIIKQEMLARGGDAALARDAVSHETETTDVLVMGTLLQFGRLARKLDGQARSLPLIAEMIRECISNRTNLEYRYLR
;
A
#
# COMPACT_ATOMS: atom_id res chain seq x y z
N LEU A 1 -14.58 -12.76 -8.30
CA LEU A 1 -14.70 -12.27 -6.91
C LEU A 1 -15.27 -10.87 -6.95
N ASP A 2 -16.20 -10.56 -6.05
CA ASP A 2 -16.74 -9.22 -5.83
C ASP A 2 -16.55 -8.90 -4.35
N PRO A 3 -15.84 -7.82 -3.98
CA PRO A 3 -15.67 -7.44 -2.58
C PRO A 3 -16.94 -6.82 -1.97
N ALA A 4 -18.02 -6.68 -2.73
CA ALA A 4 -19.33 -6.21 -2.30
C ALA A 4 -19.30 -4.80 -1.67
N SER A 5 -19.11 -3.79 -2.51
CA SER A 5 -19.12 -2.39 -2.06
C SER A 5 -20.52 -1.86 -1.75
N GLY A 6 -20.59 -0.88 -0.84
CA GLY A 6 -21.81 -0.25 -0.35
C GLY A 6 -22.20 -0.64 1.08
N ARG A 7 -23.19 0.08 1.62
CA ARG A 7 -23.72 -0.13 2.97
C ARG A 7 -24.73 -1.28 2.98
N TRP A 8 -24.30 -2.47 3.38
CA TRP A 8 -25.14 -3.67 3.54
C TRP A 8 -25.49 -3.98 5.00
N ILE A 9 -24.84 -3.27 5.93
CA ILE A 9 -25.14 -3.20 7.35
C ILE A 9 -25.14 -1.72 7.75
N GLU A 10 -25.95 -1.35 8.72
CA GLU A 10 -26.19 0.05 9.10
C GLU A 10 -24.90 0.78 9.49
N ASP A 11 -24.04 0.11 10.27
CA ASP A 11 -22.83 0.69 10.84
C ASP A 11 -21.63 0.73 9.88
N LYS A 12 -21.78 0.28 8.62
CA LYS A 12 -20.66 0.29 7.67
C LYS A 12 -20.35 1.72 7.22
N LEU A 13 -19.21 2.21 7.69
CA LEU A 13 -18.64 3.50 7.29
C LEU A 13 -18.15 3.51 5.83
N PRO A 14 -18.19 4.66 5.14
CA PRO A 14 -17.68 4.80 3.76
C PRO A 14 -16.19 4.45 3.61
N ILE A 15 -15.39 4.64 4.65
CA ILE A 15 -13.94 4.39 4.64
C ILE A 15 -13.58 2.96 4.23
N TYR A 16 -14.44 1.97 4.53
CA TYR A 16 -14.23 0.59 4.10
C TYR A 16 -14.39 0.40 2.59
N ASP A 17 -15.33 1.14 1.98
CA ASP A 17 -15.49 1.15 0.52
C ASP A 17 -14.34 1.92 -0.15
N PHE A 18 -13.84 2.98 0.50
CA PHE A 18 -12.65 3.70 0.03
C PHE A 18 -11.42 2.79 0.05
N GLU A 19 -11.17 2.08 1.15
CA GLU A 19 -10.06 1.13 1.23
C GLU A 19 -10.19 0.02 0.20
N THR A 20 -11.38 -0.57 0.07
CA THR A 20 -11.63 -1.63 -0.92
C THR A 20 -11.31 -1.16 -2.34
N LEU A 21 -11.63 0.08 -2.69
CA LEU A 21 -11.36 0.62 -4.02
C LEU A 21 -9.89 1.05 -4.20
N ASP A 22 -9.28 1.66 -3.18
CA ASP A 22 -7.87 2.08 -3.20
C ASP A 22 -6.91 0.89 -3.31
N ASP A 23 -7.30 -0.24 -2.72
CA ASP A 23 -6.53 -1.49 -2.68
C ASP A 23 -7.13 -2.61 -3.54
N PHE A 24 -8.02 -2.29 -4.48
CA PHE A 24 -8.76 -3.26 -5.29
C PHE A 24 -7.86 -4.26 -6.03
N GLU A 25 -6.66 -3.84 -6.44
CA GLU A 25 -5.65 -4.66 -7.09
C GLU A 25 -5.14 -5.81 -6.21
N ARG A 26 -5.22 -5.69 -4.87
CA ARG A 26 -4.77 -6.75 -3.94
C ARG A 26 -5.60 -8.02 -4.11
N LEU A 27 -6.86 -7.90 -4.54
CA LEU A 27 -7.72 -9.06 -4.78
C LEU A 27 -7.23 -9.96 -5.93
N LYS A 28 -6.29 -9.49 -6.76
CA LYS A 28 -5.64 -10.31 -7.81
C LYS A 28 -4.87 -11.49 -7.24
N ILE A 29 -4.47 -11.44 -5.97
CA ILE A 29 -3.77 -12.55 -5.30
C ILE A 29 -4.59 -13.85 -5.27
N PHE A 30 -5.92 -13.74 -5.42
CA PHE A 30 -6.80 -14.89 -5.50
C PHE A 30 -6.89 -15.51 -6.91
N GLU A 31 -6.20 -14.94 -7.90
CA GLU A 31 -6.08 -15.47 -9.27
C GLU A 31 -7.45 -15.74 -9.94
N LYS A 32 -8.42 -14.86 -9.68
CA LYS A 32 -9.78 -14.93 -10.22
C LYS A 32 -10.20 -13.62 -10.87
N PRO A 33 -11.11 -13.64 -11.86
CA PRO A 33 -11.70 -12.42 -12.40
C PRO A 33 -12.36 -11.58 -11.30
N LEU A 34 -12.12 -10.27 -11.32
CA LEU A 34 -12.62 -9.31 -10.34
C LEU A 34 -13.81 -8.53 -10.89
N LEU A 35 -14.90 -8.48 -10.15
CA LEU A 35 -16.09 -7.69 -10.45
C LEU A 35 -16.14 -6.47 -9.52
N ALA A 36 -16.47 -5.30 -10.08
CA ALA A 36 -16.73 -4.10 -9.30
C ALA A 36 -18.17 -3.62 -9.51
N ALA A 37 -18.94 -3.56 -8.42
CA ALA A 37 -20.33 -3.10 -8.40
C ALA A 37 -20.46 -1.78 -7.63
N LEU A 38 -20.00 -0.67 -8.24
CA LEU A 38 -19.86 0.64 -7.59
C LEU A 38 -20.94 1.65 -7.97
N SER A 39 -21.70 1.39 -9.04
CA SER A 39 -22.70 2.33 -9.59
C SER A 39 -23.76 2.74 -8.55
N ARG A 40 -23.87 4.05 -8.35
CA ARG A 40 -24.86 4.76 -7.50
C ARG A 40 -24.81 4.42 -6.00
N LYS A 41 -23.73 3.78 -5.53
CA LYS A 41 -23.57 3.32 -4.15
C LYS A 41 -23.54 4.45 -3.10
N SER A 42 -23.83 4.08 -1.85
CA SER A 42 -23.97 5.00 -0.72
C SER A 42 -22.72 5.84 -0.47
N PHE A 43 -21.52 5.24 -0.47
CA PHE A 43 -20.27 5.95 -0.23
C PHE A 43 -20.05 7.14 -1.20
N ILE A 44 -20.54 7.02 -2.44
CA ILE A 44 -20.49 8.12 -3.42
C ILE A 44 -21.42 9.25 -2.99
N GLY A 45 -22.61 8.91 -2.49
CA GLY A 45 -23.55 9.88 -1.95
C GLY A 45 -23.04 10.55 -0.68
N ASP A 46 -22.43 9.78 0.21
CA ASP A 46 -21.85 10.27 1.47
C ASP A 46 -20.75 11.31 1.20
N VAL A 47 -19.91 11.11 0.17
CA VAL A 47 -18.86 12.05 -0.24
C VAL A 47 -19.42 13.27 -0.99
N LEU A 48 -20.36 13.06 -1.91
CA LEU A 48 -20.82 14.13 -2.81
C LEU A 48 -22.04 14.91 -2.29
N GLY A 49 -22.67 14.45 -1.20
CA GLY A 49 -23.95 15.00 -0.71
C GLY A 49 -25.11 14.80 -1.69
N LYS A 50 -25.09 13.73 -2.51
CA LYS A 50 -26.05 13.52 -3.60
C LYS A 50 -26.97 12.30 -3.41
N PRO A 51 -28.25 12.38 -3.81
CA PRO A 51 -29.15 11.22 -3.86
C PRO A 51 -28.73 10.24 -4.98
N ALA A 52 -29.21 9.00 -4.91
CA ALA A 52 -28.77 7.91 -5.81
C ALA A 52 -28.96 8.21 -7.31
N ASN A 53 -29.97 9.00 -7.67
CA ASN A 53 -30.24 9.40 -9.04
C ASN A 53 -29.21 10.38 -9.63
N GLU A 54 -28.47 11.10 -8.78
CA GLU A 54 -27.53 12.16 -9.18
C GLU A 54 -26.05 11.75 -9.05
N ARG A 55 -25.78 10.46 -8.81
CA ARG A 55 -24.44 9.91 -8.59
C ARG A 55 -23.74 9.46 -9.86
N LEU A 56 -24.21 9.82 -11.05
CA LEU A 56 -23.63 9.35 -12.32
C LEU A 56 -22.13 9.64 -12.38
N TYR A 57 -21.70 10.89 -12.21
CA TYR A 57 -20.29 11.26 -12.31
C TYR A 57 -19.40 10.58 -11.25
N GLY A 58 -19.88 10.45 -10.01
CA GLY A 58 -19.17 9.70 -8.98
C GLY A 58 -19.08 8.20 -9.29
N SER A 59 -20.12 7.63 -9.92
CA SER A 59 -20.16 6.24 -10.36
C SER A 59 -19.16 5.98 -11.49
N LEU A 60 -19.08 6.89 -12.45
CA LEU A 60 -18.12 6.84 -13.55
C LEU A 60 -16.68 6.97 -13.03
N ALA A 61 -16.43 7.89 -12.10
CA ALA A 61 -15.12 8.02 -11.45
C ALA A 61 -14.72 6.73 -10.70
N ALA A 62 -15.63 6.15 -9.93
CA ALA A 62 -15.38 4.90 -9.21
C ALA A 62 -15.13 3.72 -10.18
N ALA A 63 -15.89 3.62 -11.26
CA ALA A 63 -15.69 2.61 -12.31
C ALA A 63 -14.33 2.78 -12.99
N ALA A 64 -13.93 4.01 -13.33
CA ALA A 64 -12.63 4.30 -13.93
C ALA A 64 -11.47 3.80 -13.07
N ILE A 65 -11.51 4.12 -11.76
CA ILE A 65 -10.52 3.68 -10.78
C ILE A 65 -10.50 2.15 -10.68
N ALA A 66 -11.67 1.51 -10.56
CA ALA A 66 -11.76 0.05 -10.46
C ALA A 66 -11.16 -0.65 -11.70
N VAL A 67 -11.47 -0.16 -12.91
CA VAL A 67 -10.88 -0.68 -14.16
C VAL A 67 -9.37 -0.51 -14.14
N TYR A 68 -8.87 0.69 -13.82
CA TYR A 68 -7.44 1.00 -13.75
C TYR A 68 -6.71 0.09 -12.75
N LYS A 69 -7.35 -0.20 -11.61
CA LYS A 69 -6.83 -1.08 -10.55
C LYS A 69 -6.91 -2.57 -10.90
N GLY A 70 -7.64 -2.96 -11.96
CA GLY A 70 -7.65 -4.34 -12.45
C GLY A 70 -8.99 -5.06 -12.41
N ALA A 71 -10.10 -4.34 -12.29
CA ALA A 71 -11.41 -4.94 -12.49
C ALA A 71 -11.50 -5.56 -13.90
N HIS A 72 -12.14 -6.74 -13.94
CA HIS A 72 -12.41 -7.49 -15.16
C HIS A 72 -13.85 -7.26 -15.62
N ILE A 73 -14.76 -7.05 -14.67
CA ILE A 73 -16.20 -6.85 -14.91
C ILE A 73 -16.65 -5.62 -14.12
N ILE A 74 -17.38 -4.72 -14.77
CA ILE A 74 -18.06 -3.59 -14.12
C ILE A 74 -19.57 -3.83 -14.17
N ARG A 75 -20.22 -3.82 -13.00
CA ARG A 75 -21.68 -3.85 -12.88
C ARG A 75 -22.20 -2.41 -12.73
N THR A 76 -23.03 -1.97 -13.67
CA THR A 76 -23.53 -0.58 -13.73
C THR A 76 -25.01 -0.51 -14.12
N HIS A 77 -25.67 0.60 -13.76
CA HIS A 77 -27.00 0.95 -14.25
C HIS A 77 -26.93 1.86 -15.49
N ASP A 78 -25.79 2.51 -15.72
CA ASP A 78 -25.56 3.56 -16.73
C ASP A 78 -24.61 3.04 -17.80
N VAL A 79 -25.11 2.12 -18.63
CA VAL A 79 -24.28 1.29 -19.52
C VAL A 79 -23.51 2.09 -20.58
N PRO A 80 -24.14 2.99 -21.37
CA PRO A 80 -23.43 3.73 -22.41
C PRO A 80 -22.26 4.54 -21.86
N GLU A 81 -22.49 5.32 -20.80
CA GLU A 81 -21.50 6.19 -20.17
C GLU A 81 -20.38 5.38 -19.52
N THR A 82 -20.73 4.27 -18.85
CA THR A 82 -19.72 3.39 -18.25
C THR A 82 -18.88 2.68 -19.31
N SER A 83 -19.45 2.36 -20.48
CA SER A 83 -18.72 1.70 -21.58
C SER A 83 -17.54 2.53 -22.05
N ASP A 84 -17.74 3.84 -22.23
CA ASP A 84 -16.67 4.75 -22.66
C ASP A 84 -15.58 4.89 -21.61
N VAL A 85 -15.96 4.97 -20.33
CA VAL A 85 -15.00 4.95 -19.21
C VAL A 85 -14.19 3.66 -19.19
N VAL A 86 -14.83 2.50 -19.33
CA VAL A 86 -14.15 1.20 -19.33
C VAL A 86 -13.12 1.13 -20.47
N LYS A 87 -13.46 1.59 -21.68
CA LYS A 87 -12.54 1.60 -22.83
C LYS A 87 -11.32 2.49 -22.55
N LEU A 88 -11.54 3.72 -22.10
CA LEU A 88 -10.45 4.66 -21.83
C LEU A 88 -9.56 4.19 -20.66
N SER A 89 -10.16 3.84 -19.52
CA SER A 89 -9.42 3.36 -18.35
C SER A 89 -8.67 2.05 -18.63
N GLY A 90 -9.24 1.17 -19.45
CA GLY A 90 -8.59 -0.05 -19.90
C GLY A 90 -7.35 0.23 -20.76
N ALA A 91 -7.41 1.25 -21.63
CA ALA A 91 -6.28 1.68 -22.45
C ALA A 91 -5.15 2.33 -21.63
N LEU A 92 -5.50 3.06 -20.56
CA LEU A 92 -4.53 3.69 -19.65
C LEU A 92 -3.84 2.72 -18.69
N ARG A 93 -4.49 1.59 -18.37
CA ARG A 93 -3.96 0.62 -17.41
C ARG A 93 -2.68 -0.02 -17.94
N SER A 94 -1.59 0.14 -17.19
CA SER A 94 -0.31 -0.52 -17.49
C SER A 94 -0.42 -2.04 -17.45
N ARG A 95 0.38 -2.71 -18.29
CA ARG A 95 0.50 -4.17 -18.26
C ARG A 95 1.49 -4.57 -17.18
N THR A 96 1.20 -5.65 -16.46
CA THR A 96 2.17 -6.28 -15.57
C THR A 96 3.37 -6.77 -16.38
N SER A 97 4.58 -6.50 -15.89
CA SER A 97 5.81 -6.97 -16.53
C SER A 97 5.93 -8.48 -16.32
N VAL A 98 5.93 -9.22 -17.43
CA VAL A 98 6.09 -10.68 -17.48
C VAL A 98 6.99 -11.03 -18.65
N VAL A 99 7.98 -11.88 -18.41
CA VAL A 99 8.89 -12.43 -19.43
C VAL A 99 8.77 -13.96 -19.41
N LYS A 100 8.60 -14.58 -20.57
CA LYS A 100 8.49 -16.03 -20.74
C LYS A 100 9.51 -16.54 -21.75
N GLU A 101 10.23 -17.61 -21.43
CA GLU A 101 11.19 -18.29 -22.30
C GLU A 101 11.14 -19.80 -22.05
N GLY A 102 10.71 -20.58 -23.05
CA GLY A 102 10.47 -22.01 -22.89
C GLY A 102 9.51 -22.34 -21.72
N ARG A 103 10.02 -23.05 -20.71
CA ARG A 103 9.26 -23.40 -19.49
C ARG A 103 9.37 -22.37 -18.35
N TYR A 104 10.13 -21.29 -18.56
CA TYR A 104 10.44 -20.31 -17.52
C TYR A 104 9.55 -19.07 -17.66
N GLU A 105 9.11 -18.54 -16.53
CA GLU A 105 8.31 -17.32 -16.44
C GLU A 105 8.79 -16.48 -15.26
N VAL A 106 8.99 -15.18 -15.50
CA VAL A 106 9.34 -14.19 -14.47
C VAL A 106 8.34 -13.05 -14.55
N SER A 107 7.69 -12.73 -13.44
CA SER A 107 6.72 -11.64 -13.34
C SER A 107 6.97 -10.77 -12.12
N VAL A 108 6.65 -9.48 -12.22
CA VAL A 108 6.60 -8.61 -11.04
C VAL A 108 5.32 -8.87 -10.26
N LEU A 109 5.45 -9.27 -9.01
CA LEU A 109 4.34 -9.39 -8.07
C LEU A 109 4.29 -8.15 -7.16
N GLU A 110 3.17 -7.44 -7.19
CA GLU A 110 2.92 -6.33 -6.27
C GLU A 110 2.43 -6.86 -4.92
N VAL A 111 3.24 -6.68 -3.88
CA VAL A 111 2.93 -7.12 -2.52
C VAL A 111 2.80 -5.89 -1.63
N LYS A 112 1.61 -5.62 -1.09
CA LYS A 112 1.34 -4.41 -0.29
C LYS A 112 1.38 -4.66 1.21
N THR A 113 0.93 -5.84 1.64
CA THR A 113 0.87 -6.22 3.06
C THR A 113 1.55 -7.57 3.31
N PRO A 114 2.00 -7.86 4.55
CA PRO A 114 2.53 -9.17 4.90
C PRO A 114 1.57 -10.30 4.53
N GLN A 115 0.26 -10.12 4.73
CA GLN A 115 -0.74 -11.12 4.42
C GLN A 115 -0.76 -11.47 2.92
N ASP A 116 -0.60 -10.49 2.04
CA ASP A 116 -0.49 -10.72 0.59
C ASP A 116 0.73 -11.58 0.27
N ALA A 117 1.87 -11.31 0.92
CA ALA A 117 3.09 -12.11 0.78
C ALA A 117 2.88 -13.55 1.26
N GLY A 118 2.21 -13.72 2.40
CA GLY A 118 1.90 -15.02 2.97
C GLY A 118 1.01 -15.85 2.04
N ILE A 119 -0.01 -15.23 1.41
CA ILE A 119 -0.85 -15.90 0.41
C ILE A 119 0.00 -16.30 -0.81
N ALA A 120 0.81 -15.38 -1.35
CA ALA A 120 1.68 -15.67 -2.50
C ALA A 120 2.61 -16.87 -2.24
N MET A 121 3.23 -16.91 -1.06
CA MET A 121 4.10 -18.03 -0.65
C MET A 121 3.34 -19.35 -0.55
N ARG A 122 2.11 -19.34 -0.04
CA ARG A 122 1.29 -20.56 0.04
C ARG A 122 0.86 -21.05 -1.35
N ASN A 123 0.58 -20.15 -2.30
CA ASN A 123 0.23 -20.51 -3.67
C ASN A 123 1.37 -21.27 -4.38
N ILE A 124 2.63 -21.00 -4.03
CA ILE A 124 3.79 -21.75 -4.56
C ILE A 124 4.15 -23.01 -3.73
N GLY A 125 3.32 -23.38 -2.75
CA GLY A 125 3.49 -24.59 -1.94
C GLY A 125 4.30 -24.43 -0.64
N ALA A 126 4.59 -23.20 -0.19
CA ALA A 126 5.22 -22.99 1.11
C ALA A 126 4.30 -23.39 2.27
N THR A 127 4.87 -23.88 3.37
CA THR A 127 4.10 -24.22 4.58
C THR A 127 3.50 -22.96 5.22
N LYS A 128 2.40 -23.16 5.98
CA LYS A 128 1.78 -22.07 6.75
C LYS A 128 2.80 -21.35 7.63
N THR A 129 3.51 -22.09 8.47
CA THR A 129 4.54 -21.55 9.37
C THR A 129 5.67 -20.84 8.61
N GLY A 130 6.14 -21.42 7.50
CA GLY A 130 7.15 -20.78 6.66
C GLY A 130 6.68 -19.43 6.12
N SER A 131 5.44 -19.37 5.61
CA SER A 131 4.85 -18.13 5.10
C SER A 131 4.68 -17.06 6.19
N GLU A 132 4.29 -17.45 7.41
CA GLU A 132 4.09 -16.54 8.55
C GLU A 132 5.41 -15.93 9.05
N VAL A 133 6.49 -16.70 9.03
CA VAL A 133 7.82 -16.20 9.43
C VAL A 133 8.44 -15.30 8.36
N MET A 134 8.13 -15.54 7.08
CA MET A 134 8.76 -14.84 5.95
C MET A 134 8.02 -13.59 5.49
N GLN A 135 6.71 -13.49 5.74
CA GLN A 135 5.89 -12.40 5.20
C GLN A 135 6.40 -10.99 5.53
N GLU A 136 6.92 -10.76 6.74
CA GLU A 136 7.43 -9.43 7.14
C GLU A 136 8.72 -9.02 6.43
N LYS A 137 9.43 -9.97 5.80
CA LYS A 137 10.62 -9.72 4.97
C LYS A 137 10.26 -9.30 3.55
N SER A 138 8.98 -9.40 3.17
CA SER A 138 8.55 -9.22 1.77
C SER A 138 8.08 -7.81 1.46
N ILE A 139 7.83 -6.99 2.48
CA ILE A 139 7.40 -5.60 2.32
C ILE A 139 8.58 -4.68 2.53
N HIS A 140 9.09 -4.09 1.45
CA HIS A 140 10.15 -3.11 1.46
C HIS A 140 9.58 -1.69 1.50
N LEU A 141 10.08 -0.85 2.40
CA LEU A 141 9.72 0.55 2.55
C LEU A 141 10.96 1.44 2.42
N VAL A 142 10.72 2.68 2.01
CA VAL A 142 11.69 3.77 2.06
C VAL A 142 11.11 4.86 2.94
N LEU A 143 11.72 5.08 4.11
CA LEU A 143 11.32 6.13 5.04
C LEU A 143 12.25 7.34 4.90
N LYS A 144 11.66 8.52 4.76
CA LYS A 144 12.40 9.78 4.85
C LYS A 144 12.28 10.35 6.26
N ILE A 145 13.39 10.44 6.97
CA ILE A 145 13.45 11.07 8.29
C ILE A 145 14.19 12.40 8.12
N LYS A 146 13.55 13.49 8.56
CA LYS A 146 14.05 14.85 8.35
C LYS A 146 14.62 15.45 9.63
N ASN A 147 15.48 16.46 9.47
CA ASN A 147 15.98 17.31 10.56
C ASN A 147 16.68 16.52 11.68
N LEU A 148 17.45 15.49 11.31
CA LEU A 148 18.28 14.76 12.27
C LEU A 148 19.58 15.49 12.51
N THR A 149 20.14 15.42 13.71
CA THR A 149 21.56 15.75 13.87
C THR A 149 22.42 14.78 13.05
N THR A 150 23.59 15.23 12.61
CA THR A 150 24.51 14.36 11.86
C THR A 150 24.82 13.05 12.59
N THR A 151 24.99 13.10 13.92
CA THR A 151 25.22 11.89 14.72
C THR A 151 24.02 10.94 14.68
N GLU A 152 22.79 11.43 14.83
CA GLU A 152 21.58 10.60 14.79
C GLU A 152 21.42 9.92 13.42
N ALA A 153 21.65 10.67 12.34
CA ALA A 153 21.62 10.13 10.98
C ALA A 153 22.67 9.02 10.76
N LEU A 154 23.90 9.22 11.24
CA LEU A 154 24.95 8.21 11.17
C LEU A 154 24.62 6.97 11.99
N ILE A 155 24.09 7.13 13.21
CA ILE A 155 23.63 5.99 14.04
C ILE A 155 22.54 5.20 13.32
N ILE A 156 21.51 5.88 12.81
CA ILE A 156 20.40 5.24 12.09
C ILE A 156 20.93 4.48 10.87
N LYS A 157 21.86 5.07 10.11
CA LYS A 157 22.49 4.39 8.97
C LYS A 157 23.23 3.12 9.40
N GLN A 158 24.10 3.21 10.41
CA GLN A 158 24.88 2.06 10.87
C GLN A 158 23.97 0.94 11.39
N GLU A 159 22.95 1.30 12.18
CA GLU A 159 21.98 0.34 12.69
C GLU A 159 21.14 -0.29 11.57
N MET A 160 20.76 0.47 10.54
CA MET A 160 20.03 -0.10 9.42
C MET A 160 20.90 -1.06 8.59
N LEU A 161 22.14 -0.68 8.30
CA LEU A 161 23.11 -1.53 7.58
C LEU A 161 23.37 -2.83 8.35
N ALA A 162 23.52 -2.78 9.67
CA ALA A 162 23.70 -3.97 10.52
C ALA A 162 22.52 -4.96 10.47
N ARG A 163 21.34 -4.53 10.00
CA ARG A 163 20.14 -5.38 9.81
C ARG A 163 19.94 -5.82 8.36
N GLY A 164 20.86 -5.47 7.46
CA GLY A 164 20.78 -5.75 6.03
C GLY A 164 19.84 -4.83 5.26
N GLY A 165 19.50 -3.68 5.81
CA GLY A 165 18.86 -2.59 5.06
C GLY A 165 19.90 -1.61 4.52
N ASP A 166 19.46 -0.47 4.03
CA ASP A 166 20.32 0.60 3.52
C ASP A 166 19.88 1.98 4.05
N ALA A 167 20.78 2.96 3.99
CA ALA A 167 20.45 4.34 4.28
C ALA A 167 21.33 5.33 3.49
N ALA A 168 20.67 6.32 2.88
CA ALA A 168 21.30 7.40 2.14
C ALA A 168 21.18 8.73 2.90
N LEU A 169 22.30 9.46 2.98
CA LEU A 169 22.43 10.78 3.59
C LEU A 169 23.23 11.69 2.65
N ALA A 170 23.15 13.00 2.88
CA ALA A 170 23.98 13.97 2.17
C ALA A 170 25.48 13.72 2.43
N ARG A 171 26.33 14.08 1.45
CA ARG A 171 27.79 13.91 1.54
C ARG A 171 28.37 14.64 2.75
N ASP A 172 27.91 15.87 2.97
CA ASP A 172 28.48 16.78 3.98
C ASP A 172 28.11 16.37 5.42
N ALA A 173 27.06 15.56 5.57
CA ALA A 173 26.74 14.91 6.84
C ALA A 173 27.73 13.76 7.15
N VAL A 174 28.38 13.16 6.14
CA VAL A 174 29.45 12.18 6.40
C VAL A 174 30.70 12.87 6.95
N SER A 175 30.98 14.11 6.55
CA SER A 175 32.13 14.89 7.01
C SER A 175 31.89 15.72 8.28
N HIS A 176 30.70 15.61 8.90
CA HIS A 176 30.28 16.40 10.06
C HIS A 176 30.23 17.92 9.83
N GLU A 177 30.08 18.36 8.59
CA GLU A 177 30.06 19.78 8.21
C GLU A 177 28.67 20.43 8.38
N THR A 178 27.62 19.62 8.56
CA THR A 178 26.23 20.09 8.73
C THR A 178 25.71 19.87 10.14
N GLU A 179 24.99 20.85 10.71
CA GLU A 179 24.33 20.71 12.02
C GLU A 179 23.17 19.70 11.96
N THR A 180 22.39 19.72 10.88
CA THR A 180 21.26 18.80 10.65
C THR A 180 21.26 18.25 9.22
N THR A 181 20.65 17.08 9.03
CA THR A 181 20.51 16.39 7.75
C THR A 181 19.21 15.59 7.68
N ASP A 182 18.76 15.30 6.46
CA ASP A 182 17.75 14.28 6.18
C ASP A 182 18.44 12.92 5.93
N VAL A 183 17.71 11.83 6.16
CA VAL A 183 18.13 10.47 5.78
C VAL A 183 16.98 9.74 5.08
N LEU A 184 17.30 8.99 4.03
CA LEU A 184 16.43 7.98 3.44
C LEU A 184 16.85 6.62 3.96
N VAL A 185 15.98 5.94 4.68
CA VAL A 185 16.21 4.60 5.23
C VAL A 185 15.41 3.59 4.42
N MET A 186 16.04 2.51 3.97
CA MET A 186 15.48 1.54 3.05
C MET A 186 15.55 0.15 3.67
N GLY A 187 14.41 -0.55 3.74
CA GLY A 187 14.41 -1.94 4.14
C GLY A 187 13.03 -2.52 4.41
N THR A 188 13.02 -3.71 4.96
CA THR A 188 11.80 -4.49 5.21
C THR A 188 11.10 -4.07 6.50
N LEU A 189 9.81 -4.39 6.63
CA LEU A 189 9.06 -4.19 7.89
C LEU A 189 9.78 -4.84 9.08
N LEU A 190 10.29 -6.06 8.90
CA LEU A 190 11.07 -6.75 9.94
C LEU A 190 12.33 -5.95 10.35
N GLN A 191 13.04 -5.38 9.38
CA GLN A 191 14.24 -4.58 9.63
C GLN A 191 13.90 -3.28 10.35
N PHE A 192 12.83 -2.59 9.96
CA PHE A 192 12.36 -1.38 10.65
C PHE A 192 11.93 -1.67 12.09
N GLY A 193 11.22 -2.77 12.34
CA GLY A 193 10.87 -3.18 13.70
C GLY A 193 12.10 -3.43 14.58
N ARG A 194 13.14 -4.06 14.01
CA ARG A 194 14.43 -4.28 14.69
C ARG A 194 15.24 -3.00 14.87
N LEU A 195 15.14 -2.05 13.93
CA LEU A 195 15.79 -0.74 14.01
C LEU A 195 15.18 0.06 15.15
N ALA A 196 13.86 0.24 15.14
CA ALA A 196 13.13 0.99 16.16
C ALA A 196 13.41 0.43 17.57
N ARG A 197 13.39 -0.89 17.75
CA ARG A 197 13.71 -1.53 19.06
C ARG A 197 15.11 -1.17 19.56
N LYS A 198 16.07 -1.01 18.66
CA LYS A 198 17.45 -0.67 19.05
C LYS A 198 17.63 0.80 19.33
N LEU A 199 16.90 1.66 18.62
CA LEU A 199 16.90 3.10 18.86
C LEU A 199 16.28 3.47 20.23
N ASP A 200 15.30 2.69 20.73
CA ASP A 200 14.71 2.88 22.07
C ASP A 200 15.75 2.92 23.21
N GLY A 201 16.82 2.12 23.08
CA GLY A 201 17.86 2.01 24.11
C GLY A 201 19.00 3.01 23.96
N GLN A 202 18.89 3.99 23.06
CA GLN A 202 19.95 4.96 22.79
C GLN A 202 19.64 6.34 23.40
N ALA A 203 20.68 7.18 23.50
CA ALA A 203 20.55 8.54 24.02
C ALA A 203 19.93 9.50 22.98
N ARG A 204 19.67 10.75 23.41
CA ARG A 204 19.13 11.86 22.59
C ARG A 204 17.70 11.58 22.12
N SER A 205 17.33 12.05 20.92
CA SER A 205 15.98 11.93 20.38
C SER A 205 15.73 10.60 19.67
N LEU A 206 16.67 9.64 19.72
CA LEU A 206 16.54 8.35 19.06
C LEU A 206 15.33 7.52 19.55
N PRO A 207 14.97 7.49 20.85
CA PRO A 207 13.74 6.84 21.29
C PRO A 207 12.47 7.48 20.70
N LEU A 208 12.44 8.82 20.60
CA LEU A 208 11.34 9.55 19.95
C LEU A 208 11.26 9.18 18.46
N ILE A 209 12.40 9.16 17.75
CA ILE A 209 12.46 8.76 16.34
C ILE A 209 11.99 7.31 16.16
N ALA A 210 12.32 6.42 17.10
CA ALA A 210 11.85 5.03 17.10
C ALA A 210 10.32 4.93 17.17
N GLU A 211 9.71 5.71 18.07
CA GLU A 211 8.24 5.83 18.18
C GLU A 211 7.63 6.37 16.89
N MET A 212 8.17 7.46 16.34
CA MET A 212 7.71 8.04 15.08
C MET A 212 7.81 7.05 13.90
N ILE A 213 8.87 6.23 13.84
CA ILE A 213 9.00 5.17 12.83
C ILE A 213 7.85 4.15 12.97
N ARG A 214 7.57 3.69 14.20
CA ARG A 214 6.48 2.73 14.46
C ARG A 214 5.12 3.32 14.09
N GLU A 215 4.86 4.55 14.52
CA GLU A 215 3.61 5.25 14.23
C GLU A 215 3.43 5.43 12.72
N CYS A 216 4.46 5.92 12.02
CA CYS A 216 4.43 6.10 10.57
C CYS A 216 4.12 4.78 9.83
N ILE A 217 4.72 3.67 10.26
CA ILE A 217 4.44 2.34 9.68
C ILE A 217 3.01 1.89 10.01
N SER A 218 2.56 2.06 11.25
CA SER A 218 1.20 1.69 11.70
C SER A 218 0.11 2.45 10.94
N ASN A 219 0.32 3.75 10.72
CA ASN A 219 -0.58 4.64 10.01
C ASN A 219 -0.84 4.21 8.56
N ARG A 220 0.06 3.44 7.94
CA ARG A 220 -0.16 2.88 6.58
C ARG A 220 -1.30 1.86 6.52
N THR A 221 -1.63 1.23 7.65
CA THR A 221 -2.71 0.23 7.77
C THR A 221 -3.86 0.71 8.64
N ASN A 222 -3.75 1.91 9.24
CA ASN A 222 -4.83 2.50 10.01
C ASN A 222 -5.84 3.16 9.05
N LEU A 223 -7.06 2.62 9.03
CA LEU A 223 -8.15 3.08 8.17
C LEU A 223 -8.53 4.55 8.42
N GLU A 224 -8.65 4.93 9.69
CA GLU A 224 -9.04 6.29 10.06
C GLU A 224 -7.98 7.28 9.61
N TYR A 225 -6.71 7.01 9.90
CA TYR A 225 -5.60 7.85 9.47
C TYR A 225 -5.55 8.04 7.94
N ARG A 226 -5.88 6.99 7.17
CA ARG A 226 -5.83 7.05 5.70
C ARG A 226 -6.96 7.86 5.08
N TYR A 227 -8.15 7.85 5.68
CA TYR A 227 -9.37 8.29 4.99
C TYR A 227 -10.18 9.34 5.74
N LEU A 228 -10.04 9.46 7.06
CA LEU A 228 -10.61 10.56 7.81
C LEU A 228 -9.69 11.77 7.67
N ARG A 229 -10.19 12.81 7.00
CA ARG A 229 -9.51 14.10 6.82
C ARG A 229 -10.22 15.17 7.63
#